data_AF-A4XIA4-F1
#
_entry.id   AF-A4XIA4-F1
#
_cell.length_a   1.000
_cell.length_b   1.000
_cell.length_c   1.000
_cell.angle_alpha   90.00
_cell.angle_beta   90.00
_cell.angle_gamma   90.00
#
_symmetry.space_group_name_H-M   'P 1'
#
loop_
_entity.id
_entity.type
_entity.pdbx_description
1 polymer ?
#
loop_
_entity_poly.entity_id
_entity_poly.type
_entity_poly.pdbx_seq_one_letter_code
_entity_poly.pdbx_strand_id
1 'polypeptide(L)'
;MDKSKEIIKELNSQLLKKEFKKIYLFYGQEIFLIDEYTKRISMTIVNGNINNIIRFDGEDANYNDIVNEMISISFDLQPRVLIFKNFFKYSTTNSNLNLSAIVERLKDFNSDKVYIIFKEYEAKENKLFNSLKSIAFSAEFTTPSMPDLIKWVQNIMAKEGKVISENMAQEIIMHYNKDMMLIYNYLQVLISYLGKKSRPAHEDILKTLTDNPQDHIFQMLDAFATKDVESGFRYLKELYQLKTSVSKILALILRHFKILGMMKELQETNKKQIAKQLGILEFFVDKYKKQSEAFTLDKIKNIIQRTIEYEYMIKRGQIDDETALEMLLYQIVK
;
A
#
# COMPACT_ATOMS: atom_id res chain seq x y z
N MET A 1 -20.77 -3.61 1.16
CA MET A 1 -19.73 -4.50 0.60
C MET A 1 -19.91 -4.77 -0.91
N ASP A 2 -21.11 -4.60 -1.48
CA ASP A 2 -21.38 -4.93 -2.90
C ASP A 2 -20.92 -3.85 -3.90
N LYS A 3 -21.11 -2.56 -3.58
CA LYS A 3 -20.81 -1.45 -4.51
C LYS A 3 -19.37 -1.42 -5.04
N SER A 4 -18.38 -1.72 -4.22
CA SER A 4 -16.97 -1.75 -4.67
C SER A 4 -16.71 -2.88 -5.68
N LYS A 5 -17.37 -4.03 -5.52
CA LYS A 5 -17.27 -5.15 -6.47
C LYS A 5 -17.94 -4.82 -7.81
N GLU A 6 -19.09 -4.17 -7.77
CA GLU A 6 -19.78 -3.69 -8.97
C GLU A 6 -18.93 -2.66 -9.73
N ILE A 7 -18.31 -1.71 -9.01
CA ILE A 7 -17.39 -0.71 -9.60
C ILE A 7 -16.20 -1.40 -10.28
N ILE A 8 -15.55 -2.35 -9.62
CA ILE A 8 -14.42 -3.10 -10.19
C ILE A 8 -14.86 -3.90 -11.42
N LYS A 9 -16.04 -4.53 -11.38
CA LYS A 9 -16.59 -5.27 -12.52
C LYS A 9 -16.84 -4.35 -13.71
N GLU A 10 -17.42 -3.17 -13.46
CA GLU A 10 -17.70 -2.16 -14.47
C GLU A 10 -16.42 -1.59 -15.09
N LEU A 11 -15.42 -1.24 -14.27
CA LEU A 11 -14.12 -0.78 -14.78
C LEU A 11 -13.41 -1.84 -15.64
N ASN A 12 -13.47 -3.12 -15.25
CA ASN A 12 -12.93 -4.20 -16.07
C ASN A 12 -13.73 -4.40 -17.36
N SER A 13 -15.06 -4.26 -17.33
CA SER A 13 -15.90 -4.27 -18.53
C SER A 13 -15.51 -3.15 -19.51
N GLN A 14 -15.30 -1.93 -19.01
CA GLN A 14 -14.85 -0.79 -19.82
C GLN A 14 -13.47 -1.05 -20.46
N LEU A 15 -12.53 -1.62 -19.71
CA LEU A 15 -11.21 -2.00 -20.24
C LEU A 15 -11.30 -3.09 -21.32
N LEU A 16 -12.16 -4.08 -21.13
CA LEU A 16 -12.35 -5.18 -22.09
C LEU A 16 -13.03 -4.71 -23.38
N LYS A 17 -14.09 -3.91 -23.26
CA LYS A 17 -14.87 -3.38 -24.40
C LYS A 17 -14.22 -2.16 -25.06
N LYS A 18 -13.23 -1.54 -24.39
CA LYS A 18 -12.64 -0.25 -24.75
C LYS A 18 -13.66 0.89 -24.82
N GLU A 19 -14.68 0.84 -23.97
CA GLU A 19 -15.74 1.84 -23.85
C GLU A 19 -15.49 2.68 -22.60
N PHE A 20 -14.88 3.85 -22.75
CA PHE A 20 -14.46 4.69 -21.62
C PHE A 20 -15.36 5.89 -21.41
N LYS A 21 -15.57 6.24 -20.14
CA LYS A 21 -16.23 7.49 -19.71
C LYS A 21 -15.24 8.66 -19.87
N LYS A 22 -15.76 9.86 -20.13
CA LYS A 22 -14.91 11.04 -20.38
C LYS A 22 -14.23 11.57 -19.12
N ILE A 23 -14.90 11.45 -17.98
CA ILE A 23 -14.40 11.95 -16.70
C ILE A 23 -14.49 10.82 -15.68
N TYR A 24 -13.37 10.55 -15.01
CA TYR A 24 -13.26 9.61 -13.91
C TYR A 24 -12.87 10.32 -12.63
N LEU A 25 -13.44 9.87 -11.52
CA LEU A 25 -13.05 10.26 -10.16
C LEU A 25 -12.68 8.99 -9.37
N PHE A 26 -11.38 8.76 -9.22
CA PHE A 26 -10.82 7.65 -8.47
C PHE A 26 -10.34 8.13 -7.12
N TYR A 27 -10.89 7.56 -6.05
CA TYR A 27 -10.61 8.00 -4.69
C TYR A 27 -10.73 6.86 -3.69
N GLY A 28 -10.21 7.04 -2.48
CA GLY A 28 -10.37 6.07 -1.38
C GLY A 28 -9.06 5.67 -0.72
N GLN A 29 -9.16 4.69 0.18
CA GLN A 29 -8.06 4.24 1.05
C GLN A 29 -7.04 3.36 0.31
N GLU A 30 -7.48 2.63 -0.73
CA GLU A 30 -6.63 1.69 -1.44
C GLU A 30 -5.91 2.36 -2.62
N ILE A 31 -4.79 3.02 -2.30
CA ILE A 31 -3.95 3.78 -3.24
C ILE A 31 -3.47 2.90 -4.40
N PHE A 32 -3.13 1.63 -4.12
CA PHE A 32 -2.66 0.70 -5.15
C PHE A 32 -3.68 0.56 -6.29
N LEU A 33 -4.96 0.38 -5.96
CA LEU A 33 -6.02 0.23 -6.96
C LEU A 33 -6.27 1.54 -7.73
N ILE A 34 -6.23 2.69 -7.05
CA ILE A 34 -6.33 4.01 -7.71
C ILE A 34 -5.27 4.13 -8.81
N ASP A 35 -4.01 3.85 -8.48
CA ASP A 35 -2.91 3.96 -9.42
C ASP A 35 -2.96 2.88 -10.52
N GLU A 36 -3.33 1.64 -10.18
CA GLU A 36 -3.47 0.54 -11.12
C GLU A 36 -4.54 0.82 -12.18
N TYR A 37 -5.76 1.21 -11.76
CA TYR A 37 -6.84 1.54 -12.69
C TYR A 37 -6.56 2.81 -13.48
N THR A 38 -5.98 3.85 -12.86
CA THR A 38 -5.53 5.05 -13.57
C THR A 38 -4.56 4.66 -14.70
N LYS A 39 -3.56 3.83 -14.39
CA LYS A 39 -2.55 3.38 -15.37
C LYS A 39 -3.19 2.57 -16.49
N ARG A 40 -3.99 1.54 -16.17
CA ARG A 40 -4.61 0.66 -17.17
C ARG A 40 -5.56 1.42 -18.09
N ILE A 41 -6.42 2.27 -17.54
CA ILE A 41 -7.39 3.04 -18.32
C ILE A 41 -6.68 4.07 -19.19
N SER A 42 -5.77 4.86 -18.61
CA SER A 42 -5.03 5.87 -19.37
C SER A 42 -4.22 5.25 -20.51
N MET A 43 -3.47 4.18 -20.24
CA MET A 43 -2.68 3.48 -21.26
C MET A 43 -3.54 2.86 -22.37
N THR A 44 -4.73 2.34 -22.03
CA THR A 44 -5.63 1.76 -23.04
C THR A 44 -6.25 2.85 -23.91
N ILE A 45 -6.64 3.98 -23.33
CA ILE A 45 -7.18 5.13 -24.08
C ILE A 45 -6.16 5.67 -25.09
N VAL A 46 -4.91 5.84 -24.68
CA VAL A 46 -3.84 6.39 -25.55
C VAL A 46 -3.14 5.32 -26.40
N ASN A 47 -3.64 4.08 -26.43
CA ASN A 47 -3.02 2.95 -27.12
C ASN A 47 -1.51 2.79 -26.79
N GLY A 48 -1.13 3.03 -25.54
CA GLY A 48 0.26 2.93 -25.08
C GLY A 48 1.14 4.16 -25.35
N ASN A 49 0.66 5.18 -26.08
CA ASN A 49 1.43 6.42 -26.30
C ASN A 49 1.44 7.30 -25.04
N ILE A 50 2.48 7.15 -24.22
CA ILE A 50 2.63 7.86 -22.95
C ILE A 50 2.70 9.38 -23.13
N ASN A 51 3.14 9.88 -24.28
CA ASN A 51 3.21 11.32 -24.58
C ASN A 51 1.83 11.98 -24.61
N ASN A 52 0.77 11.19 -24.84
CA ASN A 52 -0.62 11.65 -24.80
C ASN A 52 -1.23 11.58 -23.38
N ILE A 53 -0.40 11.36 -22.36
CA ILE A 53 -0.83 11.41 -20.95
C ILE A 53 -0.16 12.61 -20.27
N ILE A 54 -0.95 13.64 -19.99
CA ILE A 54 -0.51 14.84 -19.27
C ILE A 54 -0.91 14.70 -17.80
N ARG A 55 -0.02 15.10 -16.89
CA ARG A 55 -0.21 14.97 -15.45
C ARG A 55 -0.09 16.34 -14.80
N PHE A 56 -1.01 16.62 -13.90
CA PHE A 56 -0.97 17.78 -13.02
C PHE A 56 -1.04 17.30 -11.58
N ASP A 57 -0.16 17.82 -10.72
CA ASP A 57 -0.27 17.64 -9.27
C ASP A 57 -0.93 18.87 -8.66
N GLY A 58 -1.89 18.68 -7.76
CA GLY A 58 -2.62 19.79 -7.13
C GLY A 58 -1.70 20.77 -6.40
N GLU A 59 -0.53 20.30 -5.95
CA GLU A 59 0.45 21.11 -5.22
C GLU A 59 1.02 22.26 -6.04
N ASP A 60 1.35 22.01 -7.32
CA ASP A 60 2.02 22.95 -8.23
C ASP A 60 1.20 23.29 -9.49
N ALA A 61 0.02 22.69 -9.65
CA ALA A 61 -0.88 22.94 -10.77
C ALA A 61 -1.24 24.42 -10.96
N ASN A 62 -1.27 24.84 -12.22
CA ASN A 62 -1.78 26.14 -12.63
C ASN A 62 -3.07 26.01 -13.44
N TYR A 63 -4.09 26.78 -13.07
CA TYR A 63 -5.40 26.77 -13.73
C TYR A 63 -5.32 27.05 -15.25
N ASN A 64 -4.50 28.01 -15.69
CA ASN A 64 -4.42 28.37 -17.11
C ASN A 64 -3.83 27.24 -17.95
N ASP A 65 -2.78 26.58 -17.44
CA ASP A 65 -2.16 25.44 -18.12
C ASP A 65 -3.13 24.26 -18.25
N ILE A 66 -3.90 24.00 -17.20
CA ILE A 66 -4.95 22.97 -17.22
C ILE A 66 -6.00 23.28 -18.28
N VAL A 67 -6.52 24.51 -18.30
CA VAL A 67 -7.55 24.92 -19.27
C VAL A 67 -7.01 24.82 -20.70
N ASN A 68 -5.77 25.24 -20.94
CA ASN A 68 -5.12 25.13 -22.24
C ASN A 68 -5.01 23.67 -22.71
N GLU A 69 -4.63 22.76 -21.81
CA GLU A 69 -4.56 21.33 -22.13
C GLU A 69 -5.95 20.69 -22.34
N MET A 70 -6.97 21.14 -21.63
CA MET A 70 -8.35 20.64 -21.78
C MET A 70 -8.95 20.97 -23.15
N ILE A 71 -8.57 22.09 -23.76
CA ILE A 71 -9.05 22.52 -25.08
C ILE A 71 -8.09 22.19 -26.23
N SER A 72 -6.87 21.76 -25.91
CA SER A 72 -5.84 21.44 -26.90
C SER A 72 -6.23 20.19 -27.71
N ILE A 73 -6.09 20.30 -29.04
CA ILE A 73 -6.20 19.16 -29.94
C ILE A 73 -4.79 18.58 -30.14
N SER A 74 -4.66 17.26 -29.99
CA SER A 74 -3.42 16.57 -30.29
C SER A 74 -3.14 16.63 -31.80
N PHE A 75 -1.89 16.96 -32.16
CA PHE A 75 -1.47 17.03 -33.57
C PHE A 75 -1.60 15.68 -34.29
N ASP A 76 -1.43 14.57 -33.57
CA ASP A 76 -1.58 13.20 -34.07
C ASP A 76 -3.04 12.74 -34.13
N LEU A 77 -3.98 13.61 -33.73
CA LEU A 77 -5.42 13.33 -33.65
C LEU A 77 -5.75 12.10 -32.78
N GLN A 78 -4.85 11.67 -31.89
CA GLN A 78 -5.06 10.55 -30.97
C GLN A 78 -5.73 11.01 -29.67
N PRO A 79 -6.39 10.10 -28.93
CA PRO A 79 -6.92 10.41 -27.61
C PRO A 79 -5.83 10.91 -26.66
N ARG A 80 -6.17 11.90 -25.83
CA ARG A 80 -5.33 12.44 -24.75
C ARG A 80 -5.98 12.18 -23.40
N VAL A 81 -5.17 11.88 -22.40
CA VAL A 81 -5.62 11.69 -21.01
C VAL A 81 -4.96 12.72 -20.12
N LEU A 82 -5.76 13.53 -19.44
CA LEU A 82 -5.31 14.43 -18.38
C LEU A 82 -5.53 13.76 -17.03
N ILE A 83 -4.46 13.62 -16.23
CA ILE A 83 -4.52 13.04 -14.90
C ILE A 83 -4.29 14.14 -13.87
N PHE A 84 -5.27 14.37 -13.02
CA PHE A 84 -5.23 15.36 -11.94
C PHE A 84 -5.05 14.64 -10.61
N LYS A 85 -3.93 14.90 -9.93
CA LYS A 85 -3.56 14.24 -8.67
C LYS A 85 -3.79 15.17 -7.49
N ASN A 86 -4.56 14.73 -6.49
CA ASN A 86 -4.74 15.43 -5.21
C ASN A 86 -5.27 16.89 -5.33
N PHE A 87 -6.07 17.20 -6.34
CA PHE A 87 -6.55 18.58 -6.54
C PHE A 87 -7.42 19.06 -5.38
N PHE A 88 -8.18 18.17 -4.74
CA PHE A 88 -9.03 18.55 -3.61
C PHE A 88 -8.21 18.92 -2.38
N LYS A 89 -7.09 18.22 -2.13
CA LYS A 89 -6.18 18.48 -1.01
C LYS A 89 -5.59 19.89 -1.07
N TYR A 90 -5.23 20.36 -2.27
CA TYR A 90 -4.57 21.65 -2.48
C TYR A 90 -5.51 22.78 -2.91
N SER A 91 -6.82 22.52 -2.99
CA SER A 91 -7.83 23.50 -3.45
C SER A 91 -7.87 24.81 -2.63
N THR A 92 -7.36 24.81 -1.40
CA THR A 92 -7.28 26.00 -0.54
C THR A 92 -5.86 26.53 -0.34
N THR A 93 -4.83 25.74 -0.63
CA THR A 93 -3.43 26.09 -0.35
C THR A 93 -2.67 26.53 -1.60
N ASN A 94 -3.02 26.00 -2.77
CA ASN A 94 -2.46 26.45 -4.05
C ASN A 94 -3.37 27.53 -4.65
N SER A 95 -2.94 28.80 -4.56
CA SER A 95 -3.69 29.96 -5.09
C SER A 95 -3.79 29.99 -6.62
N ASN A 96 -2.90 29.28 -7.33
CA ASN A 96 -2.92 29.17 -8.79
C ASN A 96 -3.89 28.07 -9.28
N LEU A 97 -4.35 27.20 -8.38
CA LEU A 97 -5.35 26.18 -8.68
C LEU A 97 -6.76 26.72 -8.42
N ASN A 98 -7.57 26.79 -9.48
CA ASN A 98 -8.98 27.15 -9.36
C ASN A 98 -9.87 25.92 -9.61
N LEU A 99 -9.95 25.02 -8.62
CA LEU A 99 -10.70 23.76 -8.74
C LEU A 99 -12.20 23.99 -8.99
N SER A 100 -12.80 25.02 -8.40
CA SER A 100 -14.22 25.33 -8.62
C SER A 100 -14.50 25.71 -10.06
N ALA A 101 -13.66 26.55 -10.67
CA ALA A 101 -13.77 26.89 -12.08
C ALA A 101 -13.53 25.69 -13.00
N ILE A 102 -12.58 24.79 -12.65
CA ILE A 102 -12.36 23.55 -13.40
C ILE A 102 -13.62 22.67 -13.38
N VAL A 103 -14.18 22.39 -12.20
CA VAL A 103 -15.38 21.57 -12.07
C VAL A 103 -16.58 22.19 -12.79
N GLU A 104 -16.72 23.52 -12.75
CA GLU A 104 -17.78 24.21 -13.50
C GLU A 104 -17.64 23.98 -15.00
N ARG A 105 -16.43 24.15 -15.56
CA ARG A 105 -16.13 23.86 -16.97
C ARG A 105 -16.39 22.40 -17.34
N LEU A 106 -16.21 21.47 -16.41
CA LEU A 106 -16.44 20.06 -16.64
C LEU A 106 -17.91 19.69 -16.81
N LYS A 107 -18.85 20.51 -16.35
CA LYS A 107 -20.29 20.25 -16.52
C LYS A 107 -20.72 20.27 -17.98
N ASP A 108 -20.14 21.18 -18.76
CA ASP A 108 -20.40 21.33 -20.20
C ASP A 108 -19.26 20.74 -21.05
N PHE A 109 -18.42 19.89 -20.46
CA PHE A 109 -17.26 19.33 -21.15
C PHE A 109 -17.68 18.33 -22.24
N ASN A 110 -17.47 18.72 -23.49
CA ASN A 110 -17.76 17.91 -24.66
C ASN A 110 -16.52 17.85 -25.57
N SER A 111 -15.66 16.86 -25.35
CA SER A 111 -14.49 16.59 -26.19
C SER A 111 -14.48 15.14 -26.66
N ASP A 112 -14.32 14.95 -27.97
CA ASP A 112 -14.27 13.62 -28.57
C ASP A 112 -13.01 12.84 -28.21
N LYS A 113 -11.91 13.54 -27.88
CA LYS A 113 -10.58 12.93 -27.75
C LYS A 113 -9.91 13.14 -26.41
N VAL A 114 -10.41 14.05 -25.56
CA VAL A 114 -9.83 14.31 -24.25
C VAL A 114 -10.59 13.53 -23.18
N TYR A 115 -9.83 12.87 -22.31
CA TYR A 115 -10.30 12.12 -21.15
C TYR A 115 -9.64 12.68 -19.90
N ILE A 116 -10.38 12.73 -18.79
CA ILE A 116 -9.91 13.33 -17.55
C ILE A 116 -10.05 12.32 -16.42
N ILE A 117 -8.99 12.13 -15.64
CA ILE A 117 -8.97 11.25 -14.48
C ILE A 117 -8.52 12.05 -13.27
N PHE A 118 -9.41 12.27 -12.32
CA PHE A 118 -9.05 12.72 -10.98
C PHE A 118 -8.63 11.52 -10.15
N LYS A 119 -7.44 11.58 -9.56
CA LYS A 119 -6.93 10.61 -8.59
C LYS A 119 -6.71 11.30 -7.24
N GLU A 120 -7.55 10.97 -6.27
CA GLU A 120 -7.59 11.66 -4.98
C GLU A 120 -7.33 10.66 -3.86
N TYR A 121 -6.13 10.70 -3.29
CA TYR A 121 -5.76 9.79 -2.19
C TYR A 121 -6.34 10.24 -0.84
N GLU A 122 -6.59 11.54 -0.70
CA GLU A 122 -7.12 12.17 0.51
C GLU A 122 -8.21 13.17 0.13
N ALA A 123 -9.36 12.67 -0.32
CA ALA A 123 -10.49 13.53 -0.68
C ALA A 123 -11.44 13.70 0.52
N LYS A 124 -11.71 14.96 0.89
CA LYS A 124 -12.84 15.28 1.78
C LYS A 124 -14.09 15.46 0.94
N GLU A 125 -15.14 14.70 1.23
CA GLU A 125 -16.44 14.88 0.58
C GLU A 125 -17.02 16.25 0.97
N ASN A 126 -16.93 17.20 0.05
CA ASN A 126 -17.51 18.53 0.17
C ASN A 126 -18.44 18.82 -1.02
N LYS A 127 -19.09 19.99 -1.03
CA LYS A 127 -20.02 20.37 -2.11
C LYS A 127 -19.37 20.27 -3.50
N LEU A 128 -18.10 20.65 -3.61
CA LEU A 128 -17.36 20.62 -4.87
C LEU A 128 -17.06 19.18 -5.32
N PHE A 129 -16.68 18.31 -4.38
CA PHE A 129 -16.44 16.88 -4.63
C PHE A 129 -17.72 16.21 -5.13
N ASN A 130 -18.85 16.47 -4.47
CA ASN A 130 -20.15 15.95 -4.89
C ASN A 130 -20.58 16.48 -6.27
N SER A 131 -20.21 17.72 -6.61
CA SER A 131 -20.47 18.30 -7.93
C SER A 131 -19.66 17.60 -9.03
N LEU A 132 -18.40 17.25 -8.76
CA LEU A 132 -17.60 16.41 -9.67
C LEU A 132 -18.15 14.99 -9.76
N LYS A 133 -18.53 14.40 -8.62
CA LYS A 133 -19.07 13.04 -8.51
C LYS A 133 -20.36 12.86 -9.33
N SER A 134 -21.17 13.90 -9.52
CA SER A 134 -22.38 13.85 -10.33
C SER A 134 -22.14 13.87 -11.85
N ILE A 135 -20.97 14.34 -12.30
CA ILE A 135 -20.63 14.42 -13.74
C ILE A 135 -19.56 13.41 -14.16
N ALA A 136 -18.85 12.82 -13.20
CA ALA A 136 -17.80 11.82 -13.43
C ALA A 136 -18.29 10.40 -13.14
N PHE A 137 -17.67 9.41 -13.79
CA PHE A 137 -17.71 8.04 -13.29
C PHE A 137 -16.87 7.96 -12.01
N SER A 138 -17.54 7.81 -10.88
CA SER A 138 -16.88 7.77 -9.57
C SER A 138 -16.62 6.34 -9.11
N ALA A 139 -15.41 6.09 -8.66
CA ALA A 139 -14.94 4.80 -8.17
C ALA A 139 -14.21 4.98 -6.84
N GLU A 140 -14.84 4.47 -5.78
CA GLU A 140 -14.25 4.42 -4.44
C GLU A 140 -13.51 3.10 -4.24
N PHE A 141 -12.21 3.19 -4.04
CA PHE A 141 -11.32 2.08 -3.78
C PHE A 141 -11.08 1.93 -2.28
N THR A 142 -11.67 0.89 -1.71
CA THR A 142 -11.46 0.49 -0.31
C THR A 142 -10.59 -0.76 -0.26
N THR A 143 -9.95 -1.01 0.88
CA THR A 143 -9.15 -2.22 1.08
C THR A 143 -10.00 -3.46 0.82
N PRO A 144 -9.60 -4.34 -0.12
CA PRO A 144 -10.42 -5.49 -0.48
C PRO A 144 -10.56 -6.48 0.67
N SER A 145 -11.65 -7.27 0.63
CA SER A 145 -11.85 -8.36 1.59
C SER A 145 -10.78 -9.44 1.41
N MET A 146 -10.54 -10.25 2.45
CA MET A 146 -9.56 -11.34 2.37
C MET A 146 -9.82 -12.28 1.17
N PRO A 147 -11.06 -12.74 0.89
CA PRO A 147 -11.34 -13.53 -0.31
C PRO A 147 -11.01 -12.82 -1.63
N ASP A 148 -11.22 -11.51 -1.71
CA ASP A 148 -10.93 -10.75 -2.93
C ASP A 148 -9.42 -10.54 -3.10
N LEU A 149 -8.67 -10.32 -2.01
CA LEU A 149 -7.20 -10.26 -2.04
C LEU A 149 -6.59 -11.61 -2.45
N ILE A 150 -7.11 -12.73 -1.94
CA ILE A 150 -6.65 -14.07 -2.34
C ILE A 150 -6.80 -14.26 -3.86
N LYS A 151 -7.98 -13.93 -4.40
CA LYS A 151 -8.24 -13.98 -5.85
C LYS A 151 -7.31 -13.04 -6.62
N TRP A 152 -7.07 -11.85 -6.11
CA TRP A 152 -6.17 -10.88 -6.72
C TRP A 152 -4.71 -11.40 -6.78
N VAL A 153 -4.19 -11.96 -5.67
CA VAL A 153 -2.87 -12.63 -5.63
C VAL A 153 -2.82 -13.78 -6.63
N GLN A 154 -3.83 -14.64 -6.66
CA GLN A 154 -3.92 -15.75 -7.60
C GLN A 154 -3.94 -15.27 -9.06
N ASN A 155 -4.66 -14.19 -9.36
CA ASN A 155 -4.73 -13.61 -10.70
C ASN A 155 -3.38 -13.02 -11.15
N ILE A 156 -2.64 -12.39 -10.24
CA ILE A 156 -1.28 -11.90 -10.55
C ILE A 156 -0.36 -13.07 -10.89
N MET A 157 -0.37 -14.12 -10.06
CA MET A 157 0.45 -15.32 -10.29
C MET A 157 0.05 -16.02 -11.61
N ALA A 158 -1.25 -16.12 -11.88
CA ALA A 158 -1.78 -16.81 -13.06
C ALA A 158 -1.40 -16.12 -14.38
N LYS A 159 -1.32 -14.77 -14.40
CA LYS A 159 -0.84 -14.02 -15.58
C LYS A 159 0.58 -14.40 -16.00
N GLU A 160 1.39 -14.86 -15.04
CA GLU A 160 2.78 -15.31 -15.24
C GLU A 160 2.88 -16.85 -15.32
N GLY A 161 1.76 -17.55 -15.56
CA GLY A 161 1.70 -19.00 -15.66
C GLY A 161 1.95 -19.74 -14.33
N LYS A 162 1.79 -19.05 -13.19
CA LYS A 162 2.01 -19.61 -11.84
C LYS A 162 0.70 -19.91 -11.12
N VAL A 163 0.68 -20.98 -10.32
CA VAL A 163 -0.47 -21.40 -9.52
C VAL A 163 -0.09 -21.44 -8.04
N ILE A 164 -0.63 -20.49 -7.27
CA ILE A 164 -0.46 -20.41 -5.82
C ILE A 164 -1.70 -20.95 -5.10
N SER A 165 -1.50 -21.71 -4.02
CA SER A 165 -2.62 -22.22 -3.22
C SER A 165 -3.30 -21.10 -2.43
N GLU A 166 -4.57 -21.28 -2.09
CA GLU A 166 -5.33 -20.32 -1.28
C GLU A 166 -4.67 -20.08 0.09
N ASN A 167 -4.25 -21.15 0.78
CA ASN A 167 -3.59 -21.04 2.07
C ASN A 167 -2.32 -20.19 1.97
N MET A 168 -1.48 -20.46 0.96
CA MET A 168 -0.22 -19.74 0.77
C MET A 168 -0.44 -18.27 0.39
N ALA A 169 -1.45 -17.98 -0.44
CA ALA A 169 -1.84 -16.61 -0.75
C ALA A 169 -2.33 -15.87 0.50
N GLN A 170 -3.22 -16.49 1.29
CA GLN A 170 -3.73 -15.94 2.53
C GLN A 170 -2.58 -15.62 3.51
N GLU A 171 -1.65 -16.56 3.64
CA GLU A 171 -0.44 -16.42 4.42
C GLU A 171 0.36 -15.17 4.01
N ILE A 172 0.70 -15.02 2.73
CA ILE A 172 1.42 -13.84 2.22
C ILE A 172 0.64 -12.55 2.51
N ILE A 173 -0.68 -12.56 2.29
CA ILE A 173 -1.53 -11.39 2.53
C ILE A 173 -1.50 -10.98 4.01
N MET A 174 -1.56 -11.95 4.93
CA MET A 174 -1.49 -11.70 6.37
C MET A 174 -0.12 -11.19 6.79
N HIS A 175 0.95 -11.75 6.21
CA HIS A 175 2.33 -11.31 6.48
C HIS A 175 2.52 -9.82 6.21
N TYR A 176 2.04 -9.35 5.05
CA TYR A 176 2.10 -7.95 4.62
C TYR A 176 0.91 -7.11 5.11
N ASN A 177 0.12 -7.60 6.07
CA ASN A 177 -1.00 -6.89 6.68
C ASN A 177 -1.99 -6.29 5.65
N LYS A 178 -2.28 -7.05 4.59
CA LYS A 178 -3.16 -6.64 3.46
C LYS A 178 -2.67 -5.43 2.66
N ASP A 179 -1.44 -4.97 2.83
CA ASP A 179 -0.87 -3.89 2.03
C ASP A 179 -0.64 -4.38 0.59
N MET A 180 -1.53 -3.97 -0.33
CA MET A 180 -1.51 -4.44 -1.71
C MET A 180 -0.21 -4.06 -2.44
N MET A 181 0.41 -2.92 -2.09
CA MET A 181 1.66 -2.50 -2.72
C MET A 181 2.82 -3.40 -2.31
N LEU A 182 2.95 -3.69 -1.01
CA LEU A 182 3.97 -4.61 -0.52
C LEU A 182 3.75 -6.03 -1.03
N ILE A 183 2.51 -6.51 -1.05
CA ILE A 183 2.18 -7.84 -1.59
C ILE A 183 2.55 -7.88 -3.08
N TYR A 184 2.16 -6.88 -3.87
CA TYR A 184 2.48 -6.85 -5.30
C TYR A 184 3.98 -6.91 -5.55
N ASN A 185 4.75 -6.07 -4.85
CA ASN A 185 6.22 -6.04 -4.98
C ASN A 185 6.84 -7.39 -4.61
N TYR A 186 6.39 -8.00 -3.52
CA TYR A 186 6.85 -9.32 -3.13
C TYR A 186 6.48 -10.39 -4.16
N LEU A 187 5.28 -10.35 -4.73
CA LEU A 187 4.89 -11.29 -5.79
C LEU A 187 5.79 -11.15 -7.02
N GLN A 188 6.23 -9.93 -7.38
CA GLN A 188 7.20 -9.75 -8.49
C GLN A 188 8.53 -10.45 -8.19
N VAL A 189 9.04 -10.34 -6.95
CA VAL A 189 10.25 -11.05 -6.50
C VAL A 189 10.05 -12.56 -6.56
N LEU A 190 8.93 -13.06 -6.01
CA LEU A 190 8.62 -14.49 -6.00
C LEU A 190 8.48 -15.04 -7.43
N ILE A 191 7.77 -14.35 -8.31
CA ILE A 191 7.59 -14.74 -9.72
C ILE A 191 8.94 -14.84 -10.42
N SER A 192 9.80 -13.83 -10.22
CA SER A 192 11.14 -13.77 -10.80
C SER A 192 12.02 -14.91 -10.30
N TYR A 193 12.03 -15.15 -8.99
CA TYR A 193 12.79 -16.24 -8.36
C TYR A 193 12.36 -17.62 -8.85
N LEU A 194 11.05 -17.85 -9.00
CA LEU A 194 10.52 -19.15 -9.45
C LEU A 194 10.95 -19.50 -10.87
N GLY A 195 11.25 -18.53 -11.74
CA GLY A 195 11.61 -18.78 -13.14
C GLY A 195 10.57 -19.66 -13.84
N LYS A 196 10.98 -20.84 -14.31
CA LYS A 196 10.09 -21.83 -14.98
C LYS A 196 9.20 -22.64 -14.02
N LYS A 197 9.46 -22.62 -12.72
CA LYS A 197 8.66 -23.35 -11.72
C LYS A 197 7.25 -22.76 -11.66
N SER A 198 6.22 -23.58 -11.91
CA SER A 198 4.83 -23.13 -12.00
C SER A 198 4.10 -23.05 -10.66
N ARG A 199 4.57 -23.76 -9.62
CA ARG A 199 3.94 -23.79 -8.30
C ARG A 199 4.97 -23.45 -7.23
N PRO A 200 4.80 -22.35 -6.46
CA PRO A 200 5.66 -22.09 -5.31
C PRO A 200 5.46 -23.16 -4.22
N ALA A 201 6.57 -23.53 -3.59
CA ALA A 201 6.64 -24.26 -2.34
C ALA A 201 7.00 -23.31 -1.20
N HIS A 202 6.79 -23.75 0.05
CA HIS A 202 7.11 -22.94 1.24
C HIS A 202 8.60 -22.53 1.29
N GLU A 203 9.49 -23.39 0.82
CA GLU A 203 10.93 -23.09 0.70
C GLU A 203 11.23 -21.91 -0.24
N ASP A 204 10.43 -21.71 -1.29
CA ASP A 204 10.64 -20.59 -2.22
C ASP A 204 10.28 -19.28 -1.53
N ILE A 205 9.17 -19.29 -0.78
CA ILE A 205 8.73 -18.16 0.05
C ILE A 205 9.85 -17.78 1.02
N LEU A 206 10.39 -18.75 1.76
CA LEU A 206 11.47 -18.51 2.71
C LEU A 206 12.67 -17.84 2.05
N LYS A 207 13.10 -18.32 0.88
CA LYS A 207 14.24 -17.73 0.16
C LYS A 207 13.93 -16.32 -0.36
N THR A 208 12.72 -16.07 -0.82
CA THR A 208 12.32 -14.76 -1.38
C THR A 208 11.92 -13.72 -0.34
N LEU A 209 11.69 -14.13 0.91
CA LEU A 209 11.39 -13.21 2.01
C LEU A 209 12.66 -12.57 2.62
N THR A 210 13.86 -13.09 2.31
CA THR A 210 15.10 -12.80 3.06
C THR A 210 15.62 -11.36 3.04
N ASP A 211 15.06 -10.45 2.23
CA ASP A 211 15.40 -9.03 2.24
C ASP A 211 14.26 -8.14 2.79
N ASN A 212 13.39 -8.71 3.63
CA ASN A 212 12.32 -7.96 4.28
C ASN A 212 12.84 -7.29 5.57
N PRO A 213 12.59 -5.98 5.78
CA PRO A 213 12.82 -5.32 7.06
C PRO A 213 12.24 -6.07 8.25
N GLN A 214 11.12 -6.78 8.09
CA GLN A 214 10.53 -7.57 9.16
C GLN A 214 11.41 -8.74 9.63
N ASP A 215 12.17 -9.37 8.73
CA ASP A 215 13.08 -10.47 9.10
C ASP A 215 14.30 -9.95 9.85
N HIS A 216 14.81 -8.78 9.44
CA HIS A 216 15.88 -8.07 10.14
C HIS A 216 15.44 -7.62 11.53
N ILE A 217 14.20 -7.12 11.69
CA ILE A 217 13.62 -6.80 13.01
C ILE A 217 13.57 -8.05 13.88
N PHE A 218 13.17 -9.18 13.33
CA PHE A 218 13.17 -10.45 14.04
C PHE A 218 14.56 -10.84 14.55
N GLN A 219 15.57 -10.79 13.67
CA GLN A 219 16.95 -11.14 14.00
C GLN A 219 17.56 -10.15 15.00
N MET A 220 17.28 -8.85 14.83
CA MET A 220 17.68 -7.79 15.76
C MET A 220 17.10 -8.04 17.16
N LEU A 221 15.80 -8.30 17.27
CA LEU A 221 15.14 -8.53 18.55
C LEU A 221 15.54 -9.87 19.18
N ASP A 222 15.88 -10.89 18.39
CA ASP A 222 16.38 -12.18 18.90
C ASP A 222 17.80 -12.04 19.49
N ALA A 223 18.65 -11.26 18.80
CA ALA A 223 19.97 -10.89 19.30
C ALA A 223 19.87 -10.09 20.62
N PHE A 224 19.00 -9.08 20.67
CA PHE A 224 18.79 -8.32 21.91
C PHE A 224 18.19 -9.16 23.05
N ALA A 225 17.27 -10.07 22.76
CA ALA A 225 16.70 -10.99 23.75
C ALA A 225 17.77 -11.91 24.36
N THR A 226 18.78 -12.29 23.57
CA THR A 226 19.91 -13.13 24.00
C THR A 226 21.11 -12.32 24.51
N LYS A 227 20.97 -10.99 24.64
CA LYS A 227 22.03 -10.04 25.03
C LYS A 227 23.22 -9.98 24.07
N ASP A 228 23.06 -10.46 22.84
CA ASP A 228 24.01 -10.25 21.74
C ASP A 228 23.77 -8.85 21.13
N VAL A 229 24.28 -7.85 21.81
CA VAL A 229 24.12 -6.43 21.43
C VAL A 229 24.82 -6.12 20.11
N GLU A 230 25.96 -6.76 19.83
CA GLU A 230 26.74 -6.56 18.59
C GLU A 230 25.94 -7.01 17.37
N SER A 231 25.40 -8.23 17.38
CA SER A 231 24.54 -8.70 16.29
C SER A 231 23.29 -7.85 16.14
N GLY A 232 22.68 -7.42 17.25
CA GLY A 232 21.49 -6.56 17.21
C GLY A 232 21.74 -5.24 16.48
N PHE A 233 22.83 -4.53 16.79
CA PHE A 233 23.19 -3.31 16.07
C PHE A 233 23.62 -3.54 14.62
N ARG A 234 24.21 -4.70 14.29
CA ARG A 234 24.47 -5.08 12.89
C ARG A 234 23.17 -5.17 12.08
N TYR A 235 22.15 -5.87 12.59
CA TYR A 235 20.84 -5.97 11.92
C TYR A 235 20.13 -4.61 11.83
N LEU A 236 20.30 -3.74 12.83
CA LEU A 236 19.82 -2.35 12.74
C LEU A 236 20.49 -1.58 11.60
N LYS A 237 21.80 -1.74 11.41
CA LYS A 237 22.54 -1.11 10.30
C LYS A 237 22.05 -1.62 8.95
N GLU A 238 21.76 -2.91 8.83
CA GLU A 238 21.18 -3.51 7.62
C GLU A 238 19.79 -2.93 7.31
N LEU A 239 18.95 -2.69 8.33
CA LEU A 239 17.66 -1.98 8.15
C LEU A 239 17.82 -0.60 7.51
N TYR A 240 18.84 0.17 7.93
CA TYR A 240 19.16 1.46 7.33
C TYR A 240 19.67 1.33 5.89
N GLN A 241 20.47 0.31 5.59
CA GLN A 241 20.93 0.03 4.22
C GLN A 241 19.75 -0.30 3.29
N LEU A 242 18.72 -0.96 3.82
CA LEU A 242 17.44 -1.20 3.14
C LEU A 242 16.55 0.08 3.03
N LYS A 243 17.07 1.25 3.41
CA LYS A 243 16.36 2.54 3.44
C LYS A 243 15.07 2.48 4.27
N THR A 244 15.06 1.65 5.32
CA THR A 244 13.94 1.58 6.25
C THR A 244 13.97 2.81 7.15
N SER A 245 12.95 3.66 7.08
CA SER A 245 12.85 4.82 7.98
C SER A 245 12.70 4.37 9.44
N VAL A 246 13.15 5.20 10.38
CA VAL A 246 13.01 4.92 11.81
C VAL A 246 11.55 4.75 12.22
N SER A 247 10.64 5.57 11.69
CA SER A 247 9.20 5.41 11.95
C SER A 247 8.70 4.02 11.53
N LYS A 248 9.20 3.47 10.41
CA LYS A 248 8.87 2.12 9.96
C LYS A 248 9.49 1.04 10.87
N ILE A 249 10.73 1.24 11.35
CA ILE A 249 11.37 0.36 12.34
C ILE A 249 10.53 0.30 13.63
N LEU A 250 10.14 1.45 14.17
CA LEU A 250 9.29 1.54 15.37
C LEU A 250 7.95 0.82 15.16
N ALA A 251 7.29 1.03 14.02
CA ALA A 251 6.04 0.35 13.69
C ALA A 251 6.22 -1.19 13.62
N LEU A 252 7.34 -1.67 13.07
CA LEU A 252 7.66 -3.10 13.02
C LEU A 252 7.95 -3.68 14.41
N ILE A 253 8.69 -2.95 15.27
CA ILE A 253 8.92 -3.32 16.67
C ILE A 253 7.59 -3.42 17.41
N LEU A 254 6.72 -2.41 17.29
CA LEU A 254 5.40 -2.38 17.91
C LEU A 254 4.56 -3.58 17.51
N ARG A 255 4.49 -3.89 16.21
CA ARG A 255 3.78 -5.07 15.70
C ARG A 255 4.38 -6.35 16.27
N HIS A 256 5.70 -6.47 16.28
CA HIS A 256 6.39 -7.65 16.78
C HIS A 256 6.03 -7.93 18.24
N PHE A 257 6.15 -6.93 19.13
CA PHE A 257 5.82 -7.10 20.55
C PHE A 257 4.32 -7.34 20.79
N LYS A 258 3.43 -6.76 19.98
CA LYS A 258 1.99 -7.12 20.02
C LYS A 258 1.79 -8.61 19.72
N ILE A 259 2.47 -9.16 18.71
CA ILE A 259 2.40 -10.59 18.39
C ILE A 259 2.97 -11.43 19.53
N LEU A 260 4.09 -11.05 20.15
CA LEU A 260 4.63 -11.76 21.32
C LEU A 260 3.66 -11.75 22.51
N GLY A 261 2.99 -10.63 22.76
CA GLY A 261 1.98 -10.50 23.81
C GLY A 261 0.79 -11.43 23.57
N MET A 262 0.22 -11.40 22.36
CA MET A 262 -0.87 -12.30 21.97
C MET A 262 -0.43 -13.78 22.03
N MET A 263 0.79 -14.09 21.59
CA MET A 263 1.36 -15.45 21.64
C MET A 263 1.42 -16.00 23.07
N LYS A 264 1.74 -15.17 24.06
CA LYS A 264 1.78 -15.60 25.48
C LYS A 264 0.42 -15.92 26.06
N GLU A 265 -0.63 -15.26 25.60
CA GLU A 265 -2.00 -15.43 26.12
C GLU A 265 -2.77 -16.53 25.38
N LEU A 266 -2.26 -16.99 24.23
CA LEU A 266 -2.87 -18.04 23.43
C LEU A 266 -2.82 -19.40 24.11
N GLN A 267 -3.99 -20.05 24.18
CA GLN A 267 -4.14 -21.44 24.62
C GLN A 267 -4.15 -22.44 23.45
N GLU A 268 -4.19 -21.95 22.22
CA GLU A 268 -4.20 -22.78 21.02
C GLU A 268 -2.83 -23.44 20.80
N THR A 269 -2.83 -24.69 20.36
CA THR A 269 -1.61 -25.47 20.10
C THR A 269 -1.42 -25.78 18.61
N ASN A 270 -2.48 -25.71 17.82
CA ASN A 270 -2.42 -25.95 16.39
C ASN A 270 -1.77 -24.76 15.67
N LYS A 271 -0.59 -24.99 15.06
CA LYS A 271 0.20 -23.94 14.38
C LYS A 271 -0.60 -23.17 13.34
N LYS A 272 -1.41 -23.86 12.53
CA LYS A 272 -2.25 -23.22 11.50
C LYS A 272 -3.29 -22.28 12.10
N GLN A 273 -3.91 -22.67 13.22
CA GLN A 273 -4.88 -21.83 13.92
C GLN A 273 -4.20 -20.64 14.62
N ILE A 274 -3.05 -20.85 15.25
CA ILE A 274 -2.22 -19.80 15.84
C ILE A 274 -1.83 -18.76 14.77
N ALA A 275 -1.29 -19.21 13.63
CA ALA A 275 -0.88 -18.35 12.53
C ALA A 275 -2.03 -17.48 12.03
N LYS A 276 -3.21 -18.10 11.87
CA LYS A 276 -4.43 -17.41 11.46
C LYS A 276 -4.90 -16.37 12.49
N GLN A 277 -4.84 -16.68 13.78
CA GLN A 277 -5.26 -15.75 14.84
C GLN A 277 -4.28 -14.57 14.97
N LEU A 278 -2.98 -14.83 14.81
CA LEU A 278 -1.92 -13.83 14.99
C LEU A 278 -1.62 -12.98 13.76
N GLY A 279 -2.13 -13.32 12.58
CA GLY A 279 -1.82 -12.53 11.38
C GLY A 279 -0.43 -12.79 10.81
N ILE A 280 0.08 -14.03 10.93
CA ILE A 280 1.45 -14.41 10.55
C ILE A 280 1.47 -15.67 9.68
N LEU A 281 2.61 -15.95 9.05
CA LEU A 281 2.85 -17.20 8.31
C LEU A 281 3.02 -18.37 9.29
N GLU A 282 2.52 -19.57 8.93
CA GLU A 282 2.54 -20.74 9.82
C GLU A 282 3.96 -21.09 10.28
N PHE A 283 4.95 -20.94 9.40
CA PHE A 283 6.35 -21.23 9.73
C PHE A 283 6.95 -20.26 10.75
N PHE A 284 6.42 -19.04 10.90
CA PHE A 284 6.90 -18.08 11.91
C PHE A 284 6.36 -18.39 13.31
N VAL A 285 5.37 -19.28 13.45
CA VAL A 285 4.75 -19.60 14.75
C VAL A 285 5.79 -20.06 15.75
N ASP A 286 6.66 -21.01 15.39
CA ASP A 286 7.69 -21.52 16.31
C ASP A 286 8.70 -20.45 16.69
N LYS A 287 9.06 -19.58 15.74
CA LYS A 287 10.00 -18.47 15.97
C LYS A 287 9.42 -17.46 16.96
N TYR A 288 8.17 -17.03 16.74
CA TYR A 288 7.46 -16.14 17.67
C TYR A 288 7.22 -16.80 19.03
N LYS A 289 6.90 -18.10 19.06
CA LYS A 289 6.70 -18.83 20.32
C LYS A 289 7.97 -18.82 21.16
N LYS A 290 9.09 -19.27 20.58
CA LYS A 290 10.42 -19.27 21.22
C LYS A 290 10.81 -17.87 21.70
N GLN A 291 10.63 -16.85 20.86
CA GLN A 291 11.01 -15.48 21.24
C GLN A 291 10.10 -14.89 22.31
N SER A 292 8.82 -15.27 22.33
CA SER A 292 7.90 -14.82 23.37
C SER A 292 8.31 -15.33 24.74
N GLU A 293 8.91 -16.52 24.83
CA GLU A 293 9.44 -17.09 26.08
C GLU A 293 10.61 -16.26 26.65
N ALA A 294 11.36 -15.53 25.82
CA ALA A 294 12.51 -14.73 26.24
C ALA A 294 12.14 -13.42 26.97
N PHE A 295 10.89 -12.96 26.86
CA PHE A 295 10.42 -11.72 27.51
C PHE A 295 9.32 -12.03 28.53
N THR A 296 9.18 -11.22 29.58
CA THR A 296 8.00 -11.29 30.47
C THR A 296 6.82 -10.53 29.87
N LEU A 297 5.59 -10.85 30.28
CA LEU A 297 4.40 -10.15 29.79
C LEU A 297 4.44 -8.65 30.16
N ASP A 298 4.92 -8.31 31.37
CA ASP A 298 5.07 -6.92 31.80
C ASP A 298 6.12 -6.17 30.97
N LYS A 299 7.22 -6.85 30.62
CA LYS A 299 8.24 -6.27 29.73
C LYS A 299 7.68 -5.99 28.34
N ILE A 300 6.92 -6.92 27.77
CA ILE A 300 6.24 -6.75 26.47
C ILE A 300 5.29 -5.56 26.53
N LYS A 301 4.43 -5.48 27.56
CA LYS A 301 3.48 -4.36 27.74
C LYS A 301 4.21 -3.02 27.85
N ASN A 302 5.29 -2.96 28.62
CA ASN A 302 6.10 -1.76 28.75
C ASN A 302 6.72 -1.33 27.41
N ILE A 303 7.32 -2.25 26.65
CA ILE A 303 7.91 -1.94 25.34
C ILE A 303 6.83 -1.43 24.36
N ILE A 304 5.66 -2.05 24.33
CA ILE A 304 4.53 -1.59 23.50
C ILE A 304 4.16 -0.15 23.86
N GLN A 305 3.98 0.15 25.15
CA GLN A 305 3.63 1.48 25.63
C GLN A 305 4.71 2.51 25.26
N ARG A 306 5.98 2.20 25.51
CA ARG A 306 7.10 3.09 25.21
C ARG A 306 7.25 3.35 23.71
N THR A 307 7.04 2.34 22.88
CA THR A 307 7.07 2.50 21.42
C THR A 307 6.00 3.51 20.97
N ILE A 308 4.78 3.41 21.51
CA ILE A 308 3.68 4.34 21.20
C ILE A 308 3.99 5.77 21.69
N GLU A 309 4.56 5.90 22.91
CA GLU A 309 4.99 7.18 23.46
C GLU A 309 6.04 7.85 22.55
N TYR A 310 7.07 7.10 22.14
CA TYR A 310 8.11 7.62 21.25
C TYR A 310 7.56 8.02 19.88
N GLU A 311 6.70 7.20 19.26
CA GLU A 311 6.03 7.59 18.00
C GLU A 311 5.23 8.91 18.14
N TYR A 312 4.59 9.12 19.29
CA TYR A 312 3.85 10.36 19.56
C TYR A 312 4.79 11.56 19.73
N MET A 313 5.87 11.41 20.48
CA MET A 313 6.87 12.46 20.70
C MET A 313 7.56 12.88 19.40
N ILE A 314 7.92 11.91 18.54
CA ILE A 314 8.48 12.16 17.21
C ILE A 314 7.51 13.01 16.37
N LYS A 315 6.24 12.60 16.29
CA LYS A 315 5.21 13.34 15.52
C LYS A 315 4.97 14.76 16.03
N ARG A 316 5.36 15.06 17.27
CA ARG A 316 5.29 16.40 17.89
C ARG A 316 6.61 17.18 17.80
N GLY A 317 7.67 16.60 17.24
CA GLY A 317 9.00 17.22 17.20
C GLY A 317 9.66 17.37 18.58
N GLN A 318 9.24 16.55 19.56
CA GLN A 318 9.77 16.61 20.93
C GLN A 318 11.06 15.81 21.11
N ILE A 319 11.32 14.88 20.22
CA ILE A 319 12.52 14.03 20.17
C ILE A 319 12.79 13.73 18.70
N ASP A 320 14.06 13.64 18.31
CA ASP A 320 14.42 13.15 16.99
C ASP A 320 14.23 11.62 16.89
N ASP A 321 14.04 11.16 15.66
CA ASP A 321 13.78 9.76 15.33
C ASP A 321 14.85 8.81 15.89
N GLU A 322 16.14 9.14 15.68
CA GLU A 322 17.26 8.26 16.03
C GLU A 322 17.39 8.10 17.55
N THR A 323 17.35 9.20 18.30
CA THR A 323 17.40 9.17 19.77
C THR A 323 16.24 8.36 20.36
N ALA A 324 15.03 8.53 19.81
CA ALA A 324 13.86 7.78 20.26
C ALA A 324 14.02 6.27 20.07
N LEU A 325 14.56 5.85 18.92
CA LEU A 325 14.83 4.45 18.63
C LEU A 325 15.93 3.90 19.55
N GLU A 326 17.05 4.61 19.73
CA GLU A 326 18.13 4.18 20.62
C GLU A 326 17.65 3.97 22.06
N MET A 327 16.85 4.90 22.58
CA MET A 327 16.27 4.75 23.92
C MET A 327 15.35 3.53 24.02
N LEU A 328 14.54 3.26 22.99
CA LEU A 328 13.70 2.07 22.96
C LEU A 328 14.53 0.79 22.92
N LEU A 329 15.57 0.73 22.09
CA LEU A 329 16.45 -0.44 21.98
C LEU A 329 17.19 -0.70 23.31
N TYR A 330 17.66 0.35 23.98
CA TYR A 330 18.23 0.22 25.33
C TYR A 330 17.23 -0.37 26.32
N GLN A 331 15.96 0.05 26.25
CA GLN A 331 14.90 -0.53 27.06
C GLN A 331 14.61 -1.98 26.70
N ILE A 332 14.77 -2.42 25.46
CA ILE A 332 14.56 -3.82 25.06
C ILE A 332 15.66 -4.72 25.63
N VAL A 333 16.92 -4.25 25.62
CA VAL A 333 18.10 -5.01 26.09
C VAL A 333 18.15 -5.15 27.61
N LYS A 334 17.75 -4.10 28.34
CA LYS A 334 17.79 -4.05 29.81
C LYS A 334 16.66 -4.86 30.45
#